data_AF-A0A1F9LVI1-F1
#
_entry.id   AF-A0A1F9LVI1-F1
#
_cell.length_a   1.000
_cell.length_b   1.000
_cell.length_c   1.000
_cell.angle_alpha   90.00
_cell.angle_beta   90.00
_cell.angle_gamma   90.00
#
_symmetry.space_group_name_H-M   'P 1'
#
loop_
_entity.id
_entity.type
_entity.pdbx_description
1 polymer ?
#
loop_
_entity_poly.entity_id
_entity_poly.type
_entity_poly.pdbx_seq_one_letter_code
_entity_poly.pdbx_strand_id
1 'polypeptide(L)'
;MSIMTRFVRLWKADVHGVMDQMEDRQLLLRQNLREMEEELERQAALFGRMSAARDRARQEGEKNAKESARLTRDIDTAVQKDKEEIARQLIRKRLLLDKHLVELQRHLEEMDKKIVTLTEHLAERQRQYEEIRLRSACYLREQAIEAGQHDVPFPLRPDLGVTDEEVELELLKRKDSVVPNQGGPTS
;
A
#
# COMPACT_ATOMS: atom_id res chain seq x y z
N MET A 1 18.04 -5.18 15.04
CA MET A 1 16.93 -4.78 15.95
C MET A 1 15.81 -4.25 15.07
N SER A 2 14.77 -5.05 14.83
CA SER A 2 13.72 -4.77 13.83
C SER A 2 12.86 -3.56 14.25
N ILE A 3 12.47 -2.71 13.30
CA ILE A 3 11.57 -1.56 13.50
C ILE A 3 10.28 -2.02 14.20
N MET A 4 9.80 -3.22 13.86
CA MET A 4 8.65 -3.86 14.50
C MET A 4 8.84 -4.07 16.01
N THR A 5 10.06 -4.33 16.47
CA THR A 5 10.37 -4.49 17.90
C THR A 5 10.32 -3.15 18.63
N ARG A 6 10.60 -2.03 17.96
CA ARG A 6 10.42 -0.68 18.52
C ARG A 6 8.94 -0.33 18.60
N PHE A 7 8.18 -0.63 17.54
CA PHE A 7 6.73 -0.43 17.51
C PHE A 7 6.01 -1.19 18.64
N VAL A 8 6.30 -2.50 18.80
CA VAL A 8 5.69 -3.33 19.87
C VAL A 8 6.07 -2.85 21.27
N ARG A 9 7.30 -2.34 21.46
CA ARG A 9 7.72 -1.74 22.75
C ARG A 9 6.99 -0.44 23.04
N LEU A 10 6.81 0.41 22.02
CA LEU A 10 6.00 1.62 22.14
C LEU A 10 4.57 1.26 22.58
N TRP A 11 3.99 0.23 21.97
CA TRP A 11 2.64 -0.25 22.28
C TRP A 11 2.52 -0.87 23.68
N LYS A 12 3.56 -1.58 24.17
CA LYS A 12 3.56 -2.19 25.50
C LYS A 12 3.78 -1.18 26.64
N ALA A 13 4.38 -0.03 26.34
CA ALA A 13 4.58 1.06 27.30
C ALA A 13 3.30 1.86 27.60
N ASP A 14 2.20 1.56 26.90
CA ASP A 14 0.92 2.27 26.95
C ASP A 14 0.00 1.82 28.09
N VAL A 15 0.25 0.65 28.70
CA VAL A 15 -0.61 0.12 29.77
C VAL A 15 -0.45 0.88 31.09
N HIS A 16 0.63 1.65 31.29
CA HIS A 16 0.87 2.38 32.54
C HIS A 16 1.45 3.76 32.23
N GLY A 17 0.61 4.79 32.34
CA GLY A 17 0.77 6.12 31.74
C GLY A 17 1.92 7.00 32.23
N VAL A 18 2.24 8.01 31.42
CA VAL A 18 2.73 9.35 31.82
C VAL A 18 2.46 10.31 30.64
N MET A 19 1.71 11.40 30.87
CA MET A 19 1.29 12.39 29.87
C MET A 19 2.47 13.13 29.20
N ASP A 20 3.61 13.25 29.89
CA ASP A 20 4.76 14.07 29.47
C ASP A 20 5.65 13.39 28.39
N GLN A 21 5.41 12.12 28.08
CA GLN A 21 6.10 11.39 27.00
C GLN A 21 5.25 11.29 25.71
N MET A 22 4.09 11.97 25.66
CA MET A 22 3.09 11.79 24.60
C MET A 22 3.43 12.53 23.29
N GLU A 23 3.91 13.78 23.34
CA GLU A 23 4.29 14.54 22.12
C GLU A 23 5.47 13.89 21.38
N ASP A 24 6.50 13.47 22.12
CA ASP A 24 7.65 12.75 21.55
C ASP A 24 7.26 11.40 20.94
N ARG A 25 6.24 10.71 21.47
CA ARG A 25 5.79 9.40 20.96
C ARG A 25 4.99 9.50 19.68
N GLN A 26 4.15 10.53 19.50
CA GLN A 26 3.47 10.76 18.22
C GLN A 26 4.49 11.07 17.11
N LEU A 27 5.52 11.86 17.44
CA LEU A 27 6.63 12.15 16.54
C LEU A 27 7.40 10.87 16.18
N LEU A 28 7.74 10.05 17.17
CA LEU A 28 8.41 8.75 16.96
C LEU A 28 7.56 7.81 16.11
N LEU A 29 6.25 7.74 16.31
CA LEU A 29 5.38 6.86 15.53
C LEU A 29 5.30 7.29 14.07
N ARG A 30 5.16 8.61 13.82
CA ARG A 30 5.22 9.17 12.46
C ARG A 30 6.58 8.93 11.81
N GLN A 31 7.67 9.06 12.57
CA GLN A 31 9.02 8.77 12.08
C GLN A 31 9.18 7.30 11.70
N ASN A 32 8.75 6.36 12.54
CA ASN A 32 8.84 4.92 12.23
C ASN A 32 7.99 4.56 11.01
N LEU A 33 6.79 5.12 10.86
CA LEU A 33 5.97 4.93 9.66
C LEU A 33 6.68 5.44 8.41
N ARG A 34 7.29 6.63 8.48
CA ARG A 34 8.05 7.20 7.37
C ARG A 34 9.27 6.36 7.01
N GLU A 35 10.02 5.89 8.01
CA GLU A 35 11.16 4.99 7.79
C GLU A 35 10.73 3.69 7.11
N MET A 36 9.58 3.11 7.52
CA MET A 36 9.03 1.91 6.86
C MET A 36 8.56 2.17 5.43
N GLU A 37 7.95 3.32 5.16
CA GLU A 37 7.52 3.73 3.82
C GLU A 37 8.75 3.90 2.89
N GLU A 38 9.79 4.57 3.36
CA GLU A 38 11.05 4.71 2.61
C GLU A 38 11.73 3.35 2.36
N GLU A 39 11.71 2.43 3.33
CA GLU A 39 12.23 1.07 3.12
C GLU A 39 11.43 0.30 2.06
N LEU A 40 10.10 0.42 2.07
CA LEU A 40 9.23 -0.19 1.06
C LEU A 40 9.48 0.39 -0.34
N GLU A 41 9.62 1.71 -0.47
CA GLU A 41 9.93 2.37 -1.74
C GLU A 41 11.29 1.91 -2.30
N ARG A 42 12.32 1.84 -1.44
CA ARG A 42 13.64 1.36 -1.85
C ARG A 42 13.59 -0.09 -2.33
N GLN A 43 12.87 -0.96 -1.63
CA GLN A 43 12.71 -2.35 -2.03
C GLN A 43 11.90 -2.49 -3.32
N ALA A 44 10.83 -1.70 -3.50
CA ALA A 44 10.06 -1.66 -4.74
C ALA A 44 10.90 -1.19 -5.94
N ALA A 45 11.76 -0.18 -5.76
CA ALA A 45 12.68 0.28 -6.79
C ALA A 45 13.73 -0.79 -7.17
N LEU A 46 14.29 -1.49 -6.18
CA LEU A 46 15.19 -2.62 -6.41
C LEU A 46 14.50 -3.75 -7.17
N PHE A 47 13.26 -4.08 -6.79
CA PHE A 47 12.42 -5.04 -7.48
C PHE A 47 12.22 -4.66 -8.95
N GLY A 48 11.84 -3.40 -9.22
CA GLY A 48 11.66 -2.90 -10.59
C GLY A 48 12.93 -3.03 -11.44
N ARG A 49 14.10 -2.74 -10.87
CA ARG A 49 15.39 -2.93 -11.56
C ARG A 49 15.67 -4.41 -11.86
N MET A 50 15.40 -5.30 -10.91
CA MET A 50 15.59 -6.75 -11.10
C MET A 50 14.64 -7.30 -12.18
N SER A 51 13.38 -6.89 -12.18
CA SER A 51 12.42 -7.27 -13.21
C SER A 51 12.86 -6.80 -14.59
N ALA A 52 13.27 -5.53 -14.71
CA ALA A 52 13.77 -5.00 -15.99
C ALA A 52 15.04 -5.71 -16.48
N ALA A 53 15.95 -6.07 -15.58
CA ALA A 53 17.14 -6.85 -15.92
C ALA A 53 16.78 -8.26 -16.41
N ARG A 54 15.83 -8.92 -15.75
CA ARG A 54 15.30 -10.22 -16.18
C ARG A 54 14.65 -10.15 -17.56
N ASP A 55 13.85 -9.11 -17.82
CA ASP A 55 13.18 -8.95 -19.11
C ASP A 55 14.18 -8.72 -20.25
N ARG A 56 15.24 -7.94 -20.02
CA ARG A 56 16.34 -7.78 -20.98
C ARG A 56 17.06 -9.09 -21.25
N ALA A 57 17.39 -9.86 -20.19
CA ALA A 57 18.04 -11.15 -20.33
C ALA A 57 17.17 -12.16 -21.09
N ARG A 58 15.85 -12.12 -20.88
CA ARG A 58 14.87 -12.94 -21.63
C ARG A 58 14.83 -12.56 -23.11
N GLN A 59 14.76 -11.26 -23.42
CA GLN A 59 14.81 -10.78 -24.81
C GLN A 59 16.11 -11.19 -25.52
N GLU A 60 17.24 -11.16 -24.82
CA GLU A 60 18.52 -11.62 -25.37
C GLU A 60 18.53 -13.13 -25.62
N GLY A 61 17.98 -13.92 -24.69
CA GLY A 61 17.77 -15.36 -24.90
C GLY A 61 16.90 -15.67 -26.12
N GLU A 62 15.83 -14.91 -26.34
CA GLU A 62 14.97 -15.08 -27.52
C GLU A 62 15.69 -14.75 -28.83
N LYS A 63 16.57 -13.74 -28.85
CA LYS A 63 17.40 -13.44 -30.02
C LYS A 63 18.40 -14.55 -30.30
N ASN A 64 19.08 -15.03 -29.26
CA ASN A 64 20.04 -16.13 -29.37
C ASN A 64 19.36 -17.43 -29.85
N ALA A 65 18.13 -17.70 -29.38
CA ALA A 65 17.33 -18.84 -29.85
C ALA A 65 16.98 -18.72 -31.35
N LYS A 66 16.62 -17.50 -31.80
CA LYS A 66 16.39 -17.23 -33.24
C LYS A 66 17.66 -17.41 -34.06
N GLU A 67 18.82 -16.98 -33.55
CA GLU A 67 20.10 -17.20 -34.22
C GLU A 67 20.46 -18.69 -34.29
N SER A 68 20.25 -19.46 -33.22
CA SER A 68 20.46 -20.92 -33.24
C SER A 68 19.56 -21.63 -34.26
N ALA A 69 18.28 -21.21 -34.36
CA ALA A 69 17.37 -21.72 -35.38
C ALA A 69 17.82 -21.37 -36.81
N ARG A 70 18.39 -20.17 -37.01
CA ARG A 70 18.96 -19.77 -38.32
C ARG A 70 20.19 -20.62 -38.65
N LEU A 71 21.12 -20.77 -37.72
CA LEU A 71 22.31 -21.61 -37.88
C LEU A 71 21.94 -23.05 -38.21
N THR A 72 20.86 -23.57 -37.63
CA THR A 72 20.36 -24.91 -37.96
C THR A 72 19.97 -25.04 -39.44
N ARG A 73 19.23 -24.07 -40.00
CA ARG A 73 18.89 -24.07 -41.43
C ARG A 73 20.12 -23.93 -42.32
N ASP A 74 21.09 -23.11 -41.90
CA ASP A 74 22.33 -22.91 -42.62
C ASP A 74 23.21 -24.19 -42.62
N ILE A 75 23.21 -24.93 -41.51
CA ILE A 75 23.84 -26.26 -41.39
C ILE A 75 23.18 -27.24 -42.35
N ASP A 76 21.84 -27.34 -42.35
CA ASP A 76 21.10 -28.24 -43.23
C ASP A 76 21.42 -27.96 -44.70
N THR A 77 21.49 -26.67 -45.06
CA THR A 77 21.85 -26.24 -46.42
C THR A 77 23.32 -26.56 -46.76
N ALA A 78 24.24 -26.41 -45.81
CA ALA A 78 25.66 -26.72 -46.02
C ALA A 78 25.89 -28.23 -46.20
N VAL A 79 25.18 -29.06 -45.42
CA VAL A 79 25.20 -30.52 -45.54
C VAL A 79 24.64 -30.97 -46.89
N GLN A 80 23.50 -30.40 -47.34
CA GLN A 80 22.93 -30.70 -48.65
C GLN A 80 23.83 -30.34 -49.84
N LYS A 81 24.75 -29.39 -49.65
CA LYS A 81 25.71 -28.95 -50.68
C LYS A 81 27.08 -29.63 -50.56
N ASP A 82 27.19 -30.68 -49.74
CA ASP A 82 28.44 -31.41 -49.43
C ASP A 82 29.58 -30.49 -48.94
N LYS A 83 29.24 -29.37 -48.31
CA LYS A 83 30.20 -28.41 -47.75
C LYS A 83 30.52 -28.76 -46.29
N GLU A 84 31.14 -29.91 -46.08
CA GLU A 84 31.39 -30.46 -44.72
C GLU A 84 32.17 -29.51 -43.80
N GLU A 85 33.23 -28.86 -44.29
CA GLU A 85 34.03 -27.96 -43.45
C GLU A 85 33.22 -26.75 -42.94
N ILE A 86 32.35 -26.20 -43.79
CA ILE A 86 31.45 -25.11 -43.41
C ILE A 86 30.38 -25.62 -42.43
N ALA A 87 29.82 -26.81 -42.67
CA ALA A 87 28.86 -27.44 -41.77
C ALA A 87 29.47 -27.67 -40.37
N ARG A 88 30.71 -28.18 -40.29
CA ARG A 88 31.42 -28.40 -39.01
C ARG A 88 31.61 -27.10 -38.23
N GLN A 89 31.99 -26.02 -38.92
CA GLN A 89 32.14 -24.70 -38.28
C GLN A 89 30.81 -24.16 -37.73
N LEU A 90 29.74 -24.26 -38.53
CA LEU A 90 28.40 -23.82 -38.11
C LEU A 90 27.87 -24.66 -36.95
N ILE A 91 28.07 -25.99 -36.96
CA ILE A 91 27.70 -26.89 -35.86
C ILE A 91 28.43 -26.50 -34.57
N ARG A 92 29.74 -26.24 -34.65
CA ARG A 92 30.52 -25.79 -33.48
C ARG A 92 29.96 -24.48 -32.91
N LYS A 93 29.64 -23.51 -33.76
CA LYS A 93 29.03 -22.24 -33.34
C LYS A 93 27.67 -22.47 -32.69
N ARG A 94 26.80 -23.30 -33.29
CA ARG A 94 25.48 -23.62 -32.75
C ARG A 94 25.58 -24.29 -31.38
N LEU A 95 26.42 -25.32 -31.23
CA LEU A 95 26.59 -26.02 -29.96
C LEU A 95 27.08 -25.09 -28.83
N LEU A 96 27.96 -24.13 -29.14
CA LEU A 96 28.39 -23.13 -28.17
C LEU A 96 27.23 -22.21 -27.78
N LEU A 97 26.46 -21.74 -28.76
CA LEU A 97 25.29 -20.89 -28.53
C LEU A 97 24.20 -21.61 -27.72
N ASP A 98 23.95 -22.88 -28.01
CA ASP A 98 22.97 -23.71 -27.29
C ASP A 98 23.38 -23.92 -25.83
N LYS A 99 24.68 -24.12 -25.54
CA LYS A 99 25.18 -24.19 -24.16
C LYS A 99 24.94 -22.87 -23.41
N HIS A 100 25.26 -21.74 -24.05
CA HIS A 100 25.01 -20.43 -23.46
C HIS A 100 23.52 -20.17 -23.23
N LEU A 101 22.64 -20.63 -24.13
CA LEU A 101 21.19 -20.53 -23.95
C LEU A 101 20.70 -21.31 -22.73
N VAL A 102 21.21 -22.53 -22.53
CA VAL A 102 20.86 -23.35 -21.35
C VAL A 102 21.33 -22.68 -20.05
N GLU A 103 22.56 -22.15 -20.03
CA GLU A 103 23.08 -21.42 -18.87
C GLU A 103 22.25 -20.16 -18.58
N LEU A 104 21.94 -19.38 -19.62
CA LEU A 104 21.12 -18.18 -19.51
C LEU A 104 19.70 -18.51 -19.01
N GLN A 105 19.10 -19.60 -19.49
CA GLN A 105 17.78 -20.05 -19.05
C GLN A 105 17.79 -20.45 -17.58
N ARG A 106 18.81 -21.17 -17.12
CA ARG A 106 18.97 -21.50 -15.70
C ARG A 106 19.09 -20.24 -14.84
N HIS A 107 19.87 -19.26 -15.28
CA HIS A 107 19.99 -17.98 -14.58
C HIS A 107 18.68 -17.20 -14.55
N LEU A 108 17.91 -17.20 -15.64
CA LEU A 108 16.58 -16.60 -15.68
C LEU A 108 15.63 -17.26 -14.68
N GLU A 109 15.60 -18.59 -14.60
CA GLU A 109 14.80 -19.33 -13.63
C GLU A 109 15.18 -19.01 -12.18
N GLU A 110 16.47 -18.88 -11.88
CA GLU A 110 16.95 -18.45 -10.56
C GLU A 110 16.53 -17.00 -10.25
N MET A 111 16.58 -16.10 -11.22
CA MET A 111 16.11 -14.73 -11.08
C MET A 111 14.60 -14.68 -10.86
N ASP A 112 13.82 -15.47 -11.59
CA ASP A 112 12.36 -15.54 -11.44
C ASP A 112 11.97 -16.04 -10.05
N LYS A 113 12.64 -17.08 -9.54
CA LYS A 113 12.42 -17.55 -8.16
C LYS A 113 12.69 -16.44 -7.14
N LYS A 114 13.79 -15.71 -7.29
CA LYS A 114 14.14 -14.57 -6.41
C LYS A 114 13.09 -13.46 -6.50
N ILE A 115 12.65 -13.12 -7.71
CA ILE A 115 11.60 -12.13 -7.95
C ILE A 115 10.31 -12.53 -7.23
N VAL A 116 9.87 -13.79 -7.36
CA VAL A 116 8.66 -14.30 -6.68
C VAL A 116 8.79 -14.18 -5.16
N THR A 117 9.88 -14.68 -4.57
CA THR A 117 10.08 -14.57 -3.11
C THR A 117 10.11 -13.12 -2.63
N LEU A 118 10.73 -12.21 -3.39
CA LEU A 118 10.76 -10.79 -3.07
C LEU A 118 9.37 -10.15 -3.18
N THR A 119 8.56 -10.52 -4.17
CA THR A 119 7.17 -10.02 -4.27
C THR A 119 6.32 -10.46 -3.09
N GLU A 120 6.44 -11.72 -2.68
CA GLU A 120 5.72 -12.25 -1.51
C GLU A 120 6.13 -11.51 -0.23
N HIS A 121 7.44 -11.31 -0.03
CA HIS A 121 7.96 -10.56 1.10
C HIS A 121 7.50 -9.10 1.08
N LEU A 122 7.51 -8.45 -0.08
CA LEU A 122 7.02 -7.07 -0.23
C LEU A 122 5.54 -6.95 0.09
N ALA A 123 4.71 -7.87 -0.41
CA ALA A 123 3.28 -7.89 -0.13
C ALA A 123 2.99 -8.08 1.37
N GLU A 124 3.73 -8.97 2.03
CA GLU A 124 3.63 -9.18 3.48
C GLU A 124 4.04 -7.91 4.25
N ARG A 125 5.13 -7.26 3.86
CA ARG A 125 5.58 -6.01 4.50
C ARG A 125 4.60 -4.86 4.28
N GLN A 126 3.96 -4.78 3.13
CA GLN A 126 2.91 -3.80 2.85
C GLN A 126 1.69 -4.02 3.74
N ARG A 127 1.23 -5.27 3.90
CA ARG A 127 0.12 -5.59 4.83
C ARG A 127 0.43 -5.21 6.27
N GLN A 128 1.65 -5.54 6.75
CA GLN A 128 2.09 -5.18 8.09
C GLN A 128 2.15 -3.65 8.28
N TYR A 129 2.62 -2.93 7.26
CA TYR A 129 2.61 -1.47 7.26
C TYR A 129 1.18 -0.90 7.33
N GLU A 130 0.25 -1.43 6.54
CA GLU A 130 -1.15 -1.00 6.55
C GLU A 130 -1.83 -1.27 7.89
N GLU A 131 -1.59 -2.44 8.51
CA GLU A 131 -2.12 -2.76 9.83
C GLU A 131 -1.60 -1.80 10.90
N ILE A 132 -0.29 -1.54 10.89
CA ILE A 132 0.36 -0.61 11.82
C ILE A 132 -0.18 0.81 11.61
N ARG A 133 -0.33 1.25 10.35
CA ARG A 133 -0.88 2.55 10.00
C ARG A 133 -2.33 2.70 10.48
N LEU A 134 -3.20 1.73 10.22
CA LEU A 134 -4.59 1.74 10.68
C LEU A 134 -4.68 1.79 12.20
N ARG A 135 -3.93 0.92 12.88
CA ARG A 135 -3.90 0.86 14.34
C ARG A 135 -3.41 2.17 14.96
N SER A 136 -2.40 2.78 14.36
CA SER A 136 -1.91 4.08 14.81
C SER A 136 -2.94 5.20 14.62
N ALA A 137 -3.72 5.16 13.54
CA ALA A 137 -4.77 6.14 13.28
C ALA A 137 -5.94 5.99 14.27
N CYS A 138 -6.35 4.76 14.60
CA CYS A 138 -7.35 4.50 15.64
C CYS A 138 -6.88 5.01 17.00
N TYR A 139 -5.63 4.72 17.36
CA TYR A 139 -5.04 5.19 18.62
C TYR A 139 -5.02 6.72 18.73
N LEU A 140 -4.55 7.43 17.70
CA LEU A 140 -4.56 8.89 17.68
C LEU A 140 -5.97 9.46 17.81
N ARG A 141 -6.98 8.77 17.25
CA ARG A 141 -8.39 9.15 17.36
C ARG A 141 -8.95 8.92 18.77
N GLU A 142 -8.65 7.77 19.39
CA GLU A 142 -9.02 7.47 20.78
C GLU A 142 -8.43 8.50 21.74
N GLN A 143 -7.14 8.82 21.60
CA GLN A 143 -6.49 9.87 22.38
C GLN A 143 -7.11 11.25 22.20
N ALA A 144 -7.51 11.62 20.98
CA ALA A 144 -8.17 12.91 20.73
C ALA A 144 -9.54 12.99 21.40
N ILE A 145 -10.26 11.87 21.49
CA ILE A 145 -11.55 11.78 22.20
C ILE A 145 -11.33 11.88 23.71
N GLU A 146 -10.34 11.19 24.27
CA GLU A 146 -10.00 11.25 25.70
C GLU A 146 -9.50 12.65 26.12
N ALA A 147 -8.67 13.30 25.29
CA ALA A 147 -8.22 14.66 25.52
C ALA A 147 -9.38 15.68 25.41
N GLY A 148 -10.31 15.48 24.48
CA GLY A 148 -11.51 16.32 24.33
C GLY A 148 -12.56 16.12 25.44
N GLN A 149 -12.53 15.00 26.16
CA GLN A 149 -13.39 14.76 27.32
C GLN A 149 -12.88 15.46 28.60
N HIS A 150 -11.62 15.88 28.63
CA HIS A 150 -11.03 16.52 29.81
C HIS A 150 -11.12 18.06 29.80
N ASP A 151 -11.64 18.66 28.73
CA ASP A 151 -11.74 20.12 28.55
C ASP A 151 -13.19 20.62 28.35
N VAL A 152 -14.16 19.86 28.87
CA VAL A 152 -15.50 20.40 29.12
C VAL A 152 -15.57 20.86 30.58
N PRO A 153 -15.47 22.17 30.87
CA PRO A 153 -16.06 22.68 32.10
C PRO A 153 -17.53 22.28 32.03
N PHE A 154 -17.97 21.49 33.01
CA PHE A 154 -19.34 21.34 33.50
C PHE A 154 -20.40 21.98 32.57
N PRO A 155 -21.35 21.24 31.95
CA PRO A 155 -22.31 21.88 31.08
C PRO A 155 -23.04 22.96 31.89
N LEU A 156 -22.69 24.23 31.64
CA LEU A 156 -23.54 25.33 32.05
C LEU A 156 -24.89 24.95 31.46
N ARG A 157 -25.91 24.88 32.33
CA ARG A 157 -27.30 24.83 31.89
C ARG A 157 -27.42 25.78 30.69
N PRO A 158 -27.92 25.34 29.53
CA PRO A 158 -28.25 26.29 28.49
C PRO A 158 -29.14 27.32 29.15
N ASP A 159 -28.73 28.58 29.07
CA ASP A 159 -29.48 29.71 29.62
C ASP A 159 -30.88 29.62 29.02
N LEU A 160 -31.83 29.15 29.82
CA LEU A 160 -33.25 29.03 29.47
C LEU A 160 -33.88 30.42 29.54
N GLY A 161 -33.21 31.41 28.95
CA GLY A 161 -33.74 32.72 28.68
C GLY A 161 -34.73 32.56 27.55
N VAL A 162 -36.00 32.41 27.90
CA VAL A 162 -37.10 32.54 26.94
C VAL A 162 -36.94 33.88 26.26
N THR A 163 -36.73 33.89 24.95
CA THR A 163 -36.55 35.13 24.19
C THR A 163 -37.91 35.82 24.05
N ASP A 164 -37.93 37.16 23.98
CA ASP A 164 -39.17 37.91 23.76
C ASP A 164 -39.90 37.46 22.47
N GLU A 165 -39.16 36.94 21.49
CA GLU A 165 -39.69 36.34 20.26
C GLU A 165 -40.47 35.04 20.51
N GLU A 166 -40.00 34.16 21.41
CA GLU A 166 -40.73 32.96 21.83
C GLU A 166 -42.01 33.33 22.60
N VAL A 167 -41.98 34.39 23.42
CA VAL A 167 -43.16 34.90 24.12
C VAL A 167 -44.19 35.46 23.13
N GLU A 168 -43.76 36.24 22.13
CA GLU A 168 -44.68 36.78 21.11
C GLU A 168 -45.31 35.68 20.25
N LEU A 169 -44.54 34.66 19.86
CA LEU A 169 -45.06 33.51 19.10
C LEU A 169 -46.14 32.73 19.88
N GLU A 170 -45.94 32.55 21.19
CA GLU A 170 -46.91 31.89 22.06
C GLU A 170 -48.17 32.75 22.28
N LEU A 171 -48.03 34.08 22.28
CA LEU A 171 -49.12 35.05 22.42
C LEU A 171 -49.98 35.12 21.15
N LEU A 172 -49.36 35.04 19.97
CA LEU A 172 -50.03 34.90 18.67
C LEU A 172 -50.86 33.62 18.59
N LYS A 173 -50.28 32.46 18.96
CA LYS A 173 -51.02 31.18 19.00
C LYS A 173 -52.26 31.23 19.91
N ARG A 174 -52.16 31.92 21.05
CA ARG A 174 -53.30 32.09 21.98
C ARG A 174 -54.35 33.07 21.47
N LYS A 175 -53.97 34.10 20.71
CA LYS A 175 -54.94 35.01 20.08
C LYS A 175 -55.75 34.34 18.98
N ASP A 176 -55.12 33.49 18.17
CA ASP A 176 -55.80 32.75 17.10
C ASP A 176 -56.78 31.70 17.63
N SER A 177 -56.54 31.19 18.84
CA SER A 177 -57.44 30.24 19.51
C SER A 177 -58.58 30.89 20.32
N VAL A 178 -58.61 32.23 20.43
CA VAL A 178 -59.64 33.02 21.14
C VAL A 178 -60.61 33.71 20.18
N VAL A 179 -60.73 33.25 18.92
CA VAL A 179 -61.83 33.66 18.02
C VAL A 179 -63.00 32.66 18.11
N PRO A 180 -64.01 32.87 18.98
CA PRO A 180 -65.26 32.12 18.89
C PRO A 180 -66.13 32.70 17.76
N ASN A 181 -66.17 31.91 16.69
CA ASN A 181 -67.25 31.72 15.73
C ASN A 181 -68.64 32.25 16.21
N GLN A 182 -69.12 33.35 15.63
CA GLN A 182 -70.55 33.66 15.61
C GLN A 182 -71.24 32.66 14.68
N GLY A 183 -71.89 31.66 15.27
CA GLY A 183 -72.88 30.81 14.60
C GLY A 183 -74.19 30.87 15.37
N GLY A 184 -75.19 31.57 14.85
CA GLY A 184 -76.57 31.37 15.28
C GLY A 184 -77.13 30.07 14.68
N PRO A 185 -78.07 29.38 15.36
CA PRO A 185 -78.93 28.41 14.69
C PRO A 185 -80.37 28.92 14.57
N THR A 186 -80.98 28.48 13.48
CA THR A 186 -82.36 28.65 13.01
C THR A 186 -83.46 28.30 14.02
N SER A 187 -84.51 29.12 14.07
CA SER A 187 -85.93 28.72 14.16
C SER A 187 -86.77 29.79 13.48
#